data_AF-A0A7J8I5M9-F1
#
_entry.id   AF-A0A7J8I5M9-F1
#
_cell.length_a   1.000
_cell.length_b   1.000
_cell.length_c   1.000
_cell.angle_alpha   90.00
_cell.angle_beta   90.00
_cell.angle_gamma   90.00
#
_symmetry.space_group_name_H-M   'P 1'
#
loop_
_entity.id
_entity.type
_entity.pdbx_description
1 polymer ?
#
loop_
_entity_poly.entity_id
_entity_poly.type
_entity_poly.pdbx_seq_one_letter_code
_entity_poly.pdbx_strand_id
1 'polypeptide(L)'
;MDVIAEGDPGFKRTKDLMHRNSTLSQVLREAKEKEEQWTTNEVTMETDKKTHYGLLFDEFQGLSHLEALEMLSRESEVKVKSILNSLSGEELETLKLELEHLKEAFSLAEFSEEEEEEKKEDDDFTKEITELFSQLHVSSKPEKLARARNTAYEWIRTSLEKPLEEKEEGEKQLEGETTEQINKNSIEDIHAFAIRSLAELTACSIELFHKTAALVLHGRKQEVTAIERSRTLSQMTVVLCKELSSLSKEFTTCLTTAGVREKADVLNPLITAVFLEASNSASYIQDAFQLLLPVLEISLIENKTELPEA
;
A
#
# COMPACT_ATOMS: atom_id res chain seq x y z
N MET A 1 17.15 -27.54 -32.48
CA MET A 1 16.42 -26.70 -31.53
C MET A 1 17.15 -25.38 -31.52
N ASP A 2 16.60 -24.36 -32.17
CA ASP A 2 17.20 -23.02 -32.14
C ASP A 2 16.86 -22.38 -30.80
N VAL A 3 17.92 -22.15 -30.01
CA VAL A 3 17.85 -21.45 -28.73
C VAL A 3 17.73 -19.97 -29.07
N ILE A 4 16.57 -19.38 -28.79
CA ILE A 4 16.33 -17.95 -29.01
C ILE A 4 17.23 -17.19 -28.03
N ALA A 5 18.22 -16.47 -28.56
CA ALA A 5 19.11 -15.62 -27.78
C ALA A 5 18.51 -14.22 -27.62
N GLU A 6 18.71 -13.58 -26.47
CA GLU A 6 18.15 -12.27 -26.07
C GLU A 6 18.46 -11.09 -27.02
N GLY A 7 19.33 -11.29 -28.02
CA GLY A 7 19.68 -10.29 -29.04
C GLY A 7 18.73 -10.23 -30.24
N ASP A 8 17.79 -11.17 -30.39
CA ASP A 8 16.95 -11.27 -31.59
C ASP A 8 15.92 -10.11 -31.69
N PRO A 9 15.84 -9.40 -32.82
CA PRO A 9 14.79 -8.41 -33.07
C PRO A 9 13.37 -8.92 -32.85
N GLY A 10 13.13 -10.22 -33.06
CA GLY A 10 11.85 -10.88 -32.74
C GLY A 10 11.58 -10.94 -31.24
N PHE A 11 12.61 -11.22 -30.43
CA PHE A 11 12.52 -11.26 -28.97
C PHE A 11 12.23 -9.86 -28.38
N LYS A 12 12.89 -8.82 -28.92
CA LYS A 12 12.63 -7.42 -28.53
C LYS A 12 11.20 -6.97 -28.82
N ARG A 13 10.66 -7.33 -30.01
CA ARG A 13 9.26 -7.03 -30.35
C ARG A 13 8.26 -7.78 -29.49
N THR A 14 8.51 -9.03 -29.15
CA THR A 14 7.66 -9.80 -28.24
C THR A 14 7.72 -9.25 -26.81
N LYS A 15 8.91 -8.82 -26.35
CA LYS A 15 9.11 -8.15 -25.06
C LYS A 15 8.37 -6.80 -25.01
N ASP A 16 8.49 -5.96 -26.03
CA ASP A 16 7.77 -4.68 -26.13
C ASP A 16 6.24 -4.87 -26.21
N LEU A 17 5.77 -5.98 -26.81
CA LEU A 17 4.34 -6.32 -26.85
C LEU A 17 3.84 -6.85 -25.49
N MET A 18 4.66 -7.60 -24.75
CA MET A 18 4.35 -8.04 -23.38
C MET A 18 4.35 -6.86 -22.39
N HIS A 19 5.24 -5.87 -22.56
CA HIS A 19 5.25 -4.67 -21.72
C HIS A 19 3.95 -3.85 -21.81
N ARG A 20 3.21 -3.92 -22.93
CA ARG A 20 1.91 -3.25 -23.08
C ARG A 20 0.77 -3.87 -22.27
N ASN A 21 0.94 -5.10 -21.76
CA ASN A 21 -0.03 -5.80 -20.89
C ASN A 21 0.58 -6.19 -19.54
N SER A 22 1.67 -5.53 -19.12
CA SER A 22 2.34 -5.86 -17.86
C SER A 22 1.45 -5.48 -16.67
N THR A 23 1.32 -6.41 -15.72
CA THR A 23 0.59 -6.15 -14.47
C THR A 23 1.50 -5.41 -13.49
N LEU A 24 0.92 -4.73 -12.49
CA LEU A 24 1.71 -4.00 -11.50
C LEU A 24 2.69 -4.94 -10.78
N SER A 25 2.23 -6.14 -10.39
CA SER A 25 3.11 -7.13 -9.76
C SER A 25 4.30 -7.52 -10.65
N GLN A 26 4.10 -7.62 -11.96
CA GLN A 26 5.18 -7.91 -12.90
C GLN A 26 6.18 -6.74 -12.97
N VAL A 27 5.71 -5.50 -13.06
CA VAL A 27 6.56 -4.31 -13.08
C VAL A 27 7.39 -4.21 -11.80
N LEU A 28 6.77 -4.44 -10.64
CA LEU A 28 7.45 -4.40 -9.35
C LEU A 28 8.47 -5.53 -9.19
N ARG A 29 8.15 -6.74 -9.67
CA ARG A 29 9.11 -7.85 -9.68
C ARG A 29 10.32 -7.55 -10.58
N GLU A 30 10.08 -7.03 -11.79
CA GLU A 30 11.17 -6.64 -12.70
C GLU A 30 12.02 -5.49 -12.13
N ALA A 31 11.40 -4.55 -11.40
CA ALA A 31 12.12 -3.47 -10.72
C ALA A 31 12.99 -4.04 -9.58
N LYS A 32 12.43 -4.92 -8.75
CA LYS A 32 13.14 -5.63 -7.68
C LYS A 32 14.32 -6.44 -8.21
N GLU A 33 14.13 -7.23 -9.26
CA GLU A 33 15.21 -8.05 -9.86
C GLU A 33 16.36 -7.19 -10.40
N LYS A 34 16.05 -6.04 -10.99
CA LYS A 34 17.08 -5.07 -11.42
C LYS A 34 17.83 -4.52 -10.21
N GLU A 35 17.13 -4.15 -9.14
CA GLU A 35 17.73 -3.63 -7.92
C GLU A 35 18.64 -4.67 -7.22
N GLU A 36 18.24 -5.93 -7.19
CA GLU A 36 19.06 -7.04 -6.68
C GLU A 36 20.33 -7.26 -7.51
N GLN A 37 20.26 -7.13 -8.83
CA GLN A 37 21.43 -7.24 -9.71
C GLN A 37 22.40 -6.08 -9.51
N TRP A 38 21.90 -4.86 -9.30
CA TRP A 38 22.73 -3.69 -9.03
C TRP A 38 23.46 -3.83 -7.68
N THR A 39 22.73 -4.20 -6.62
CA THR A 39 23.29 -4.43 -5.27
C THR A 39 24.20 -5.66 -5.15
N THR A 40 24.16 -6.57 -6.12
CA THR A 40 25.11 -7.71 -6.19
C THR A 40 26.40 -7.31 -6.92
N ASN A 41 26.33 -6.36 -7.85
CA ASN A 41 27.47 -5.88 -8.62
C ASN A 41 28.27 -4.79 -7.88
N GLU A 42 27.62 -3.96 -7.08
CA GLU A 42 28.29 -3.14 -6.06
C GLU A 42 28.54 -4.01 -4.82
N VAL A 43 29.75 -3.98 -4.24
CA VAL A 43 30.07 -4.68 -2.98
C VAL A 43 29.46 -3.90 -1.81
N THR A 44 28.14 -3.79 -1.75
CA THR A 44 27.40 -3.12 -0.69
C THR A 44 27.17 -4.07 0.49
N MET A 45 27.19 -3.51 1.71
CA MET A 45 27.01 -4.31 2.93
C MET A 45 25.57 -4.83 3.02
N GLU A 46 25.37 -5.95 3.72
CA GLU A 46 24.05 -6.57 3.94
C GLU A 46 23.03 -5.62 4.62
N THR A 47 23.52 -4.54 5.24
CA THR A 47 22.73 -3.44 5.82
C THR A 47 22.11 -2.54 4.75
N ASP A 48 22.78 -2.26 3.63
CA ASP A 48 22.22 -1.42 2.55
C ASP A 48 21.10 -2.17 1.83
N LYS A 49 21.25 -3.50 1.67
CA LYS A 49 20.22 -4.39 1.11
C LYS A 49 18.89 -4.30 1.85
N LYS A 50 18.91 -4.02 3.16
CA LYS A 50 17.70 -3.91 4.01
C LYS A 50 16.99 -2.55 3.93
N THR A 51 17.45 -1.61 3.11
CA THR A 51 16.82 -0.30 2.93
C THR A 51 16.07 -0.13 1.61
N HIS A 52 16.13 -1.12 0.73
CA HIS A 52 15.50 -1.07 -0.57
C HIS A 52 14.00 -1.37 -0.49
N TYR A 53 13.19 -0.45 -0.98
CA TYR A 53 11.72 -0.54 -0.89
C TYR A 53 11.20 -1.84 -1.51
N GLY A 54 11.66 -2.22 -2.71
CA GLY A 54 11.17 -3.41 -3.41
C GLY A 54 11.45 -4.73 -2.68
N LEU A 55 12.61 -4.83 -2.00
CA LEU A 55 12.96 -5.96 -1.17
C LEU A 55 12.08 -6.05 0.09
N LEU A 56 11.91 -4.92 0.79
CA LEU A 56 11.09 -4.83 2.00
C LEU A 56 9.62 -5.10 1.70
N PHE A 57 9.11 -4.55 0.60
CA PHE A 57 7.74 -4.77 0.17
C PHE A 57 7.45 -6.25 -0.09
N ASP A 58 8.39 -6.99 -0.69
CA ASP A 58 8.28 -8.44 -0.86
C ASP A 58 8.44 -9.22 0.46
N GLU A 59 9.32 -8.78 1.36
CA GLU A 59 9.47 -9.35 2.71
C GLU A 59 8.14 -9.28 3.50
N PHE A 60 7.41 -8.17 3.37
CA PHE A 60 6.07 -8.01 3.92
C PHE A 60 4.97 -8.67 3.07
N GLN A 61 5.33 -9.50 2.09
CA GLN A 61 4.44 -10.26 1.22
C GLN A 61 3.58 -9.40 0.28
N GLY A 62 3.95 -8.13 0.07
CA GLY A 62 3.20 -7.19 -0.76
C GLY A 62 3.01 -7.68 -2.20
N LEU A 63 4.07 -8.20 -2.83
CA LEU A 63 4.00 -8.80 -4.16
C LEU A 63 3.06 -10.00 -4.21
N SER A 64 3.17 -10.91 -3.22
CA SER A 64 2.32 -12.10 -3.15
C SER A 64 0.83 -11.75 -3.03
N HIS A 65 0.50 -10.76 -2.20
CA HIS A 65 -0.88 -10.30 -2.06
C HIS A 65 -1.39 -9.62 -3.34
N LEU A 66 -0.56 -8.82 -4.00
CA LEU A 66 -0.90 -8.16 -5.25
C LEU A 66 -1.15 -9.17 -6.38
N GLU A 67 -0.28 -10.16 -6.55
CA GLU A 67 -0.43 -11.22 -7.55
C GLU A 67 -1.70 -12.04 -7.34
N ALA A 68 -2.00 -12.37 -6.09
CA ALA A 68 -3.24 -13.07 -5.74
C ALA A 68 -4.47 -12.22 -6.07
N LEU A 69 -4.43 -10.92 -5.77
CA LEU A 69 -5.51 -9.99 -6.11
C LEU A 69 -5.68 -9.83 -7.62
N GLU A 70 -4.59 -9.70 -8.39
CA GLU A 70 -4.62 -9.65 -9.86
C GLU A 70 -5.22 -10.93 -10.46
N MET A 71 -4.94 -12.09 -9.86
CA MET A 71 -5.52 -13.36 -10.29
C MET A 71 -7.03 -13.41 -10.04
N LEU A 72 -7.48 -13.02 -8.84
CA LEU A 72 -8.91 -12.95 -8.51
C LEU A 72 -9.65 -11.95 -9.42
N SER A 73 -9.04 -10.80 -9.66
CA SER A 73 -9.56 -9.76 -10.55
C SER A 73 -9.74 -10.27 -11.97
N ARG A 74 -8.70 -10.91 -12.54
CA ARG A 74 -8.73 -11.47 -13.90
C ARG A 74 -9.75 -12.60 -14.04
N GLU A 75 -9.84 -13.49 -13.05
CA GLU A 75 -10.84 -14.55 -13.06
C GLU A 75 -12.26 -13.97 -13.04
N SER A 76 -12.47 -12.96 -12.21
CA SER A 76 -13.76 -12.26 -12.10
C SER A 76 -14.12 -11.54 -13.39
N GLU A 77 -13.16 -10.83 -14.02
CA GLU A 77 -13.36 -10.12 -15.29
C GLU A 77 -13.79 -11.08 -16.42
N VAL A 78 -13.16 -12.26 -16.51
CA VAL A 78 -13.54 -13.29 -17.49
C VAL A 78 -14.98 -13.78 -17.25
N LYS A 79 -15.36 -13.99 -15.99
CA LYS A 79 -16.72 -14.40 -15.61
C LYS A 79 -17.75 -13.31 -15.94
N VAL A 80 -17.48 -12.03 -15.60
CA VAL A 80 -18.36 -10.89 -15.94
C VAL A 80 -18.61 -10.84 -17.44
N LYS A 81 -17.53 -10.91 -18.24
CA LYS A 81 -17.63 -10.93 -19.72
C LYS A 81 -18.45 -12.11 -20.23
N SER A 82 -18.26 -13.30 -19.66
CA SER A 82 -19.03 -14.49 -20.04
C SER A 82 -20.53 -14.31 -19.77
N ILE A 83 -20.89 -13.73 -18.62
CA ILE A 83 -22.29 -13.50 -18.25
C ILE A 83 -22.92 -12.44 -19.17
N LEU A 84 -22.24 -11.32 -19.39
CA LEU A 84 -22.70 -10.27 -20.30
C LEU A 84 -22.94 -10.80 -21.73
N ASN A 85 -22.09 -11.69 -22.22
CA ASN A 85 -22.26 -12.30 -23.54
C ASN A 85 -23.42 -13.31 -23.61
N SER A 86 -23.89 -13.82 -22.47
CA SER A 86 -25.01 -14.77 -22.39
C SER A 86 -26.38 -14.09 -22.27
N LEU A 87 -26.40 -12.85 -21.81
CA LEU A 87 -27.62 -12.05 -21.65
C LEU A 87 -27.95 -11.28 -22.93
N SER A 88 -29.22 -10.91 -23.11
CA SER A 88 -29.66 -10.10 -24.24
C SER A 88 -30.90 -9.27 -23.88
N GLY A 89 -31.24 -8.27 -24.70
CA GLY A 89 -32.44 -7.46 -24.49
C GLY A 89 -32.35 -6.57 -23.26
N GLU A 90 -33.48 -6.41 -22.55
CA GLU A 90 -33.61 -5.50 -21.41
C GLU A 90 -32.70 -5.88 -20.24
N GLU A 91 -32.61 -7.17 -19.91
CA GLU A 91 -31.77 -7.66 -18.80
C GLU A 91 -30.29 -7.27 -18.96
N LEU A 92 -29.78 -7.33 -20.20
CA LEU A 92 -28.40 -6.93 -20.52
C LEU A 92 -28.19 -5.43 -20.33
N GLU A 93 -29.12 -4.60 -20.80
CA GLU A 93 -29.02 -3.15 -20.69
C GLU A 93 -29.15 -2.68 -19.24
N THR A 94 -30.06 -3.30 -18.46
CA THR A 94 -30.16 -3.05 -17.01
C THR A 94 -28.86 -3.41 -16.29
N LEU A 95 -28.28 -4.59 -16.57
CA LEU A 95 -27.03 -5.00 -15.94
C LEU A 95 -25.89 -4.03 -16.29
N LYS A 96 -25.74 -3.62 -17.55
CA LYS A 96 -24.71 -2.65 -17.96
C LYS A 96 -24.82 -1.33 -17.21
N LEU A 97 -26.03 -0.79 -17.04
CA LEU A 97 -26.25 0.47 -16.31
C LEU A 97 -25.81 0.36 -14.85
N GLU A 98 -26.10 -0.77 -14.21
CA GLU A 98 -25.68 -0.99 -12.83
C GLU A 98 -24.18 -1.21 -12.67
N LEU A 99 -23.54 -1.91 -13.60
CA LEU A 99 -22.08 -2.04 -13.62
C LEU A 99 -21.40 -0.69 -13.83
N GLU A 100 -21.97 0.19 -14.67
CA GLU A 100 -21.45 1.55 -14.84
C GLU A 100 -21.60 2.37 -13.55
N HIS A 101 -22.75 2.30 -12.87
CA HIS A 101 -22.94 2.96 -11.57
C HIS A 101 -22.00 2.40 -10.49
N LEU A 102 -21.69 1.10 -10.50
CA LEU A 102 -20.68 0.52 -9.61
C LEU A 102 -19.29 1.11 -9.89
N LYS A 103 -18.95 1.25 -11.17
CA LYS A 103 -17.67 1.77 -11.65
C LYS A 103 -17.48 3.25 -11.32
N GLU A 104 -18.54 4.04 -11.18
CA GLU A 104 -18.46 5.44 -10.73
C GLU A 104 -17.70 5.56 -9.39
N ALA A 105 -17.90 4.63 -8.46
CA ALA A 105 -17.20 4.60 -7.18
C ALA A 105 -15.70 4.30 -7.28
N PHE A 106 -15.21 3.84 -8.43
CA PHE A 106 -13.79 3.63 -8.71
C PHE A 106 -13.13 4.82 -9.42
N SER A 107 -13.90 5.87 -9.69
CA SER A 107 -13.38 7.09 -10.29
C SER A 107 -12.44 7.78 -9.32
N LEU A 108 -11.19 8.00 -9.71
CA LEU A 108 -10.15 8.59 -8.85
C LEU A 108 -10.36 10.10 -8.58
N ALA A 109 -11.55 10.66 -8.81
CA ALA A 109 -11.82 12.09 -8.62
C ALA A 109 -11.59 12.52 -7.15
N GLU A 110 -11.93 11.66 -6.19
CA GLU A 110 -11.72 11.86 -4.75
C GLU A 110 -10.24 11.92 -4.34
N PHE A 111 -9.31 11.50 -5.22
CA PHE A 111 -7.86 11.52 -4.97
C PHE A 111 -7.15 12.75 -5.55
N SER A 112 -7.88 13.59 -6.30
CA SER A 112 -7.34 14.76 -6.99
C SER A 112 -7.47 16.06 -6.19
N GLU A 113 -8.23 16.05 -5.10
CA GLU A 113 -8.37 17.21 -4.23
C GLU A 113 -7.18 17.27 -3.27
N GLU A 114 -6.28 18.23 -3.53
CA GLU A 114 -5.29 18.74 -2.57
C GLU A 114 -6.04 19.38 -1.38
N GLU A 115 -6.76 18.59 -0.59
CA GLU A 115 -7.26 19.05 0.70
C GLU A 115 -6.06 19.30 1.61
N GLU A 116 -5.98 20.50 2.18
CA GLU A 116 -5.05 20.80 3.26
C GLU A 116 -5.27 19.79 4.38
N GLU A 117 -4.35 18.84 4.51
CA GLU A 117 -4.36 17.85 5.59
C GLU A 117 -4.22 18.58 6.93
N GLU A 118 -5.34 18.85 7.60
CA GLU A 118 -5.32 19.17 9.03
C GLU A 118 -4.66 17.98 9.75
N LYS A 119 -3.79 18.27 10.73
CA LYS A 119 -3.18 17.25 11.59
C LYS A 119 -4.29 16.50 12.34
N LYS A 120 -4.75 15.38 11.77
CA LYS A 120 -5.59 14.41 12.47
C LYS A 120 -4.78 13.81 13.63
N GLU A 121 -5.40 13.71 14.80
CA GLU A 121 -4.78 13.06 15.95
C GLU A 121 -4.57 11.56 15.68
N ASP A 122 -3.57 10.98 16.36
CA ASP A 122 -3.12 9.60 16.19
C ASP A 122 -4.25 8.54 16.34
N ASP A 123 -5.26 8.84 17.16
CA ASP A 123 -6.43 7.98 17.40
C ASP A 123 -7.47 8.02 16.26
N ASP A 124 -7.43 9.06 15.41
CA ASP A 124 -8.44 9.28 14.37
C ASP A 124 -8.34 8.24 13.24
N PHE A 125 -7.11 7.95 12.77
CA PHE A 125 -6.91 6.97 11.69
C PHE A 125 -7.36 5.57 12.07
N THR A 126 -6.92 5.05 13.23
CA THR A 126 -7.22 3.66 13.62
C THR A 126 -8.72 3.46 13.80
N LYS A 127 -9.41 4.46 14.36
CA LYS A 127 -10.86 4.46 14.50
C LYS A 127 -11.57 4.53 13.15
N GLU A 128 -11.16 5.46 12.28
CA GLU A 128 -11.73 5.64 10.94
C GLU A 128 -11.59 4.37 10.09
N ILE A 129 -10.39 3.78 10.04
CA ILE A 129 -10.15 2.51 9.32
C ILE A 129 -10.95 1.35 9.91
N THR A 130 -11.05 1.26 11.24
CA THR A 130 -11.82 0.18 11.88
C THR A 130 -13.31 0.30 11.56
N GLU A 131 -13.84 1.52 11.56
CA GLU A 131 -15.22 1.81 11.21
C GLU A 131 -15.50 1.47 9.74
N LEU A 132 -14.68 1.96 8.80
CA LEU A 132 -14.79 1.63 7.38
C LEU A 132 -14.72 0.11 7.14
N PHE A 133 -13.80 -0.59 7.82
CA PHE A 133 -13.67 -2.03 7.66
C PHE A 133 -14.88 -2.79 8.20
N SER A 134 -15.52 -2.28 9.26
CA SER A 134 -16.77 -2.86 9.79
C SER A 134 -17.93 -2.74 8.78
N GLN A 135 -17.98 -1.63 8.04
CA GLN A 135 -19.00 -1.38 7.00
C GLN A 135 -18.82 -2.26 5.75
N LEU A 136 -17.67 -2.92 5.57
CA LEU A 136 -17.50 -3.93 4.52
C LEU A 136 -18.25 -5.23 4.83
N HIS A 137 -18.61 -5.46 6.10
CA HIS A 137 -19.25 -6.69 6.59
C HIS A 137 -18.48 -7.97 6.16
N VAL A 138 -17.16 -7.92 6.29
CA VAL A 138 -16.27 -9.08 6.08
C VAL A 138 -15.72 -9.57 7.43
N SER A 139 -15.42 -10.88 7.52
CA SER A 139 -14.99 -11.50 8.78
C SER A 139 -13.56 -11.16 9.21
N SER A 140 -12.79 -10.45 8.37
CA SER A 140 -11.43 -10.01 8.66
C SER A 140 -11.41 -8.77 9.55
N LYS A 141 -10.23 -8.35 10.01
CA LYS A 141 -10.00 -7.09 10.73
C LYS A 141 -8.71 -6.42 10.27
N PRO A 142 -8.58 -5.08 10.32
CA PRO A 142 -7.39 -4.35 9.87
C PRO A 142 -6.25 -4.33 10.91
N GLU A 143 -6.14 -5.36 11.76
CA GLU A 143 -5.23 -5.33 12.91
C GLU A 143 -3.74 -5.25 12.51
N LYS A 144 -3.35 -5.90 11.41
CA LYS A 144 -1.97 -5.83 10.90
C LYS A 144 -1.60 -4.41 10.49
N LEU A 145 -2.48 -3.76 9.73
CA LEU A 145 -2.32 -2.37 9.29
C LEU A 145 -2.21 -1.42 10.49
N ALA A 146 -3.14 -1.53 11.45
CA ALA A 146 -3.10 -0.72 12.67
C ALA A 146 -1.81 -0.93 13.47
N ARG A 147 -1.32 -2.18 13.60
CA ARG A 147 -0.05 -2.46 14.28
C ARG A 147 1.16 -1.88 13.54
N ALA A 148 1.23 -2.03 12.21
CA ALA A 148 2.33 -1.50 11.41
C ALA A 148 2.41 0.03 11.57
N ARG A 149 1.25 0.70 11.44
CA ARG A 149 1.10 2.14 11.64
C ARG A 149 1.51 2.58 13.04
N ASN A 150 0.96 1.96 14.08
CA ASN A 150 1.29 2.30 15.47
C ASN A 150 2.78 2.09 15.77
N THR A 151 3.40 1.04 15.24
CA THR A 151 4.84 0.79 15.39
C THR A 151 5.66 1.92 14.79
N ALA A 152 5.26 2.45 13.62
CA ALA A 152 5.94 3.56 12.99
C ALA A 152 5.82 4.85 13.80
N TYR A 153 4.61 5.19 14.27
CA TYR A 153 4.38 6.42 15.06
C TYR A 153 5.00 6.37 16.46
N GLU A 154 5.00 5.21 17.14
CA GLU A 154 5.72 5.03 18.41
C GLU A 154 7.23 5.22 18.24
N TRP A 155 7.78 4.70 17.14
CA TRP A 155 9.19 4.89 16.83
C TRP A 155 9.53 6.36 16.52
N ILE A 156 8.68 7.05 15.75
CA ILE A 156 8.83 8.49 15.47
C ILE A 156 8.82 9.29 16.78
N ARG A 157 7.86 9.02 17.66
CA ARG A 157 7.74 9.70 18.96
C ARG A 157 9.01 9.52 19.79
N THR A 158 9.47 8.28 19.92
CA THR A 158 10.69 7.93 20.67
C THR A 158 11.94 8.57 20.04
N SER A 159 11.97 8.72 18.71
CA SER A 159 13.10 9.32 17.99
C SER A 159 13.14 10.84 18.07
N LEU A 160 11.98 11.49 18.29
CA LEU A 160 11.86 12.95 18.42
C LEU A 160 11.98 13.45 19.88
N GLU A 161 11.82 12.57 20.87
CA GLU A 161 11.99 12.92 22.28
C GLU A 161 13.45 13.30 22.57
N LYS A 162 13.66 14.57 22.97
CA LYS A 162 14.93 15.01 23.56
C LYS A 162 15.01 14.50 25.00
N PRO A 163 16.22 14.21 25.55
CA PRO A 163 16.38 14.09 26.99
C PRO A 163 15.87 15.39 27.60
N LEU A 164 14.91 15.31 28.52
CA LEU A 164 14.59 16.44 29.37
C LEU A 164 15.88 16.81 30.10
N GLU A 165 16.42 18.00 29.79
CA GLU A 165 17.33 18.68 30.69
C GLU A 165 16.57 18.89 32.01
N GLU A 166 16.82 17.99 32.98
CA GLU A 166 16.48 18.26 34.37
C GLU A 166 17.25 19.50 34.80
N LYS A 167 16.51 20.57 35.05
CA LYS A 167 17.03 21.76 35.72
C LYS A 167 17.54 21.36 37.11
N GLU A 168 18.82 21.67 37.33
CA GLU A 168 19.51 21.99 38.58
C GLU A 168 18.84 21.58 39.90
N GLU A 169 19.49 20.69 40.65
CA GLU A 169 19.94 20.99 42.02
C GLU A 169 20.89 19.91 42.57
N GLY A 170 22.10 20.31 42.99
CA GLY A 170 22.80 19.68 44.11
C GLY A 170 23.89 18.64 43.80
N GLU A 171 25.14 19.08 43.95
CA GLU A 171 26.37 18.28 44.00
C GLU A 171 26.28 17.00 44.86
N LYS A 172 26.69 15.85 44.30
CA LYS A 172 27.84 15.05 44.77
C LYS A 172 28.06 13.79 43.92
N GLN A 173 29.26 13.71 43.36
CA GLN A 173 29.84 12.56 42.67
C GLN A 173 30.00 11.36 43.62
N LEU A 174 29.67 10.16 43.12
CA LEU A 174 30.49 8.95 43.27
C LEU A 174 29.98 7.83 42.35
N GLU A 175 30.57 7.82 41.16
CA GLU A 175 31.04 6.69 40.34
C GLU A 175 30.29 5.35 40.37
N GLY A 176 29.67 5.07 39.22
CA GLY A 176 29.15 3.78 38.78
C GLY A 176 28.28 3.98 37.55
N GLU A 177 28.82 4.59 36.49
CA GLU A 177 28.10 4.92 35.25
C GLU A 177 27.57 3.65 34.55
N THR A 178 26.33 3.33 34.85
CA THR A 178 25.44 2.48 34.04
C THR A 178 24.18 3.26 33.71
N THR A 179 24.31 4.35 32.96
CA THR A 179 23.26 5.10 32.24
C THR A 179 24.05 6.10 31.40
N GLU A 180 24.00 6.16 30.06
CA GLU A 180 22.86 6.50 29.22
C GLU A 180 23.14 5.99 27.79
N GLN A 181 22.35 5.05 27.31
CA GLN A 181 22.35 4.70 25.88
C GLN A 181 21.36 5.63 25.18
N ILE A 182 21.84 6.84 24.87
CA ILE A 182 21.09 7.85 24.11
C ILE A 182 20.91 7.32 22.69
N ASN A 183 19.70 6.92 22.32
CA ASN A 183 19.32 6.63 20.93
C ASN A 183 19.30 7.94 20.13
N LYS A 184 20.45 8.41 19.69
CA LYS A 184 20.54 9.31 18.53
C LYS A 184 20.58 8.43 17.29
N ASN A 185 19.42 8.13 16.73
CA ASN A 185 19.32 7.43 15.45
C ASN A 185 20.02 8.27 14.38
N SER A 186 20.84 7.66 13.53
CA SER A 186 21.49 8.40 12.43
C SER A 186 20.46 8.79 11.36
N ILE A 187 20.81 9.70 10.45
CA ILE A 187 19.92 10.06 9.34
C ILE A 187 19.64 8.85 8.44
N GLU A 188 20.62 7.93 8.32
CA GLU A 188 20.50 6.69 7.57
C GLU A 188 19.56 5.71 8.29
N ASP A 189 19.64 5.60 9.62
CA ASP A 189 18.72 4.76 10.41
C ASP A 189 17.27 5.25 10.29
N ILE A 190 17.07 6.57 10.33
CA ILE A 190 15.75 7.19 10.15
C ILE A 190 15.23 6.92 8.73
N HIS A 191 16.06 7.12 7.72
CA HIS A 191 15.69 6.83 6.34
C HIS A 191 15.32 5.36 6.15
N ALA A 192 16.17 4.44 6.60
CA ALA A 192 15.94 2.99 6.54
C ALA A 192 14.61 2.60 7.18
N PHE A 193 14.33 3.13 8.38
CA PHE A 193 13.10 2.86 9.09
C PHE A 193 11.88 3.47 8.38
N ALA A 194 12.03 4.66 7.77
CA ALA A 194 10.97 5.28 6.97
C ALA A 194 10.60 4.42 5.75
N ILE A 195 11.58 3.99 4.96
CA ILE A 195 11.33 3.13 3.78
C ILE A 195 10.67 1.81 4.20
N ARG A 196 11.15 1.18 5.28
CA ARG A 196 10.55 -0.03 5.83
C ARG A 196 9.10 0.17 6.26
N SER A 197 8.81 1.26 6.96
CA SER A 197 7.47 1.56 7.46
C SER A 197 6.49 1.81 6.30
N LEU A 198 6.92 2.53 5.27
CA LEU A 198 6.13 2.75 4.06
C LEU A 198 5.85 1.41 3.35
N ALA A 199 6.88 0.58 3.13
CA ALA A 199 6.71 -0.73 2.50
C ALA A 199 5.77 -1.65 3.29
N GLU A 200 5.89 -1.69 4.62
CA GLU A 200 5.05 -2.49 5.50
C GLU A 200 3.58 -2.03 5.46
N LEU A 201 3.33 -0.72 5.53
CA LEU A 201 1.98 -0.16 5.48
C LEU A 201 1.32 -0.41 4.13
N THR A 202 2.06 -0.25 3.03
CA THR A 202 1.58 -0.55 1.67
C THR A 202 1.25 -2.02 1.50
N ALA A 203 2.12 -2.92 1.96
CA ALA A 203 1.88 -4.36 1.92
C ALA A 203 0.65 -4.77 2.73
N CYS A 204 0.48 -4.23 3.95
CA CYS A 204 -0.71 -4.46 4.79
C CYS A 204 -1.99 -3.95 4.12
N SER A 205 -1.92 -2.82 3.41
CA SER A 205 -3.04 -2.23 2.68
C SER A 205 -3.48 -3.12 1.51
N ILE A 206 -2.52 -3.63 0.73
CA ILE A 206 -2.80 -4.55 -0.38
C ILE A 206 -3.27 -5.92 0.13
N GLU A 207 -2.72 -6.43 1.24
CA GLU A 207 -3.22 -7.62 1.92
C GLU A 207 -4.71 -7.47 2.29
N LEU A 208 -5.08 -6.29 2.78
CA LEU A 208 -6.45 -5.98 3.17
C LEU A 208 -7.40 -6.02 1.97
N PHE A 209 -7.02 -5.41 0.84
CA PHE A 209 -7.81 -5.51 -0.40
C PHE A 209 -7.91 -6.93 -0.92
N HIS A 210 -6.80 -7.66 -0.98
CA HIS A 210 -6.79 -9.07 -1.38
C HIS A 210 -7.75 -9.91 -0.50
N LYS A 211 -7.63 -9.82 0.82
CA LYS A 211 -8.51 -10.59 1.72
C LYS A 211 -9.98 -10.20 1.56
N THR A 212 -10.25 -8.91 1.36
CA THR A 212 -11.60 -8.42 1.11
C THR A 212 -12.15 -9.02 -0.18
N ALA A 213 -11.38 -9.02 -1.27
CA ALA A 213 -11.75 -9.64 -2.53
C ALA A 213 -12.08 -11.13 -2.36
N ALA A 214 -11.21 -11.87 -1.68
CA ALA A 214 -11.41 -13.30 -1.43
C ALA A 214 -12.69 -13.56 -0.61
N LEU A 215 -12.95 -12.76 0.42
CA LEU A 215 -14.14 -12.87 1.28
C LEU A 215 -15.43 -12.44 0.57
N VAL A 216 -15.36 -11.47 -0.34
CA VAL A 216 -16.53 -11.06 -1.15
C VAL A 216 -16.92 -12.17 -2.13
N LEU A 217 -15.94 -12.81 -2.79
CA LEU A 217 -16.19 -13.88 -3.77
C LEU A 217 -16.64 -15.21 -3.14
N HIS A 218 -16.16 -15.52 -1.94
CA HIS A 218 -16.40 -16.84 -1.30
C HIS A 218 -17.24 -16.74 -0.02
N GLY A 219 -17.70 -15.54 0.33
CA GLY A 219 -18.52 -15.28 1.49
C GLY A 219 -19.93 -15.86 1.34
N ARG A 220 -20.63 -16.05 2.46
CA ARG A 220 -22.06 -16.35 2.45
C ARG A 220 -22.86 -15.07 2.09
N LYS A 221 -24.18 -15.22 2.02
CA LYS A 221 -25.15 -14.16 1.70
C LYS A 221 -24.71 -12.79 2.21
N GLN A 222 -24.63 -11.85 1.27
CA GLN A 222 -24.07 -10.54 1.51
C GLN A 222 -25.06 -9.64 2.26
N GLU A 223 -24.59 -9.02 3.35
CA GLU A 223 -25.40 -8.08 4.15
C GLU A 223 -25.39 -6.66 3.58
N VAL A 224 -24.42 -6.34 2.72
CA VAL A 224 -24.19 -5.02 2.13
C VAL A 224 -24.12 -5.15 0.60
N THR A 225 -24.63 -4.15 -0.11
CA THR A 225 -24.62 -4.15 -1.58
C THR A 225 -23.21 -3.96 -2.14
N ALA A 226 -22.97 -4.43 -3.37
CA ALA A 226 -21.69 -4.22 -4.05
C ALA A 226 -21.32 -2.73 -4.21
N ILE A 227 -22.34 -1.88 -4.41
CA ILE A 227 -22.19 -0.43 -4.56
C ILE A 227 -21.83 0.25 -3.23
N GLU A 228 -22.47 -0.14 -2.12
CA GLU A 228 -22.07 0.38 -0.80
C GLU A 228 -20.64 -0.04 -0.48
N ARG A 229 -20.28 -1.31 -0.75
CA ARG A 229 -18.91 -1.79 -0.56
C ARG A 229 -17.91 -1.02 -1.43
N SER A 230 -18.22 -0.73 -2.70
CA SER A 230 -17.28 0.01 -3.56
C SER A 230 -17.00 1.41 -3.03
N ARG A 231 -18.02 2.11 -2.51
CA ARG A 231 -17.83 3.44 -1.87
C ARG A 231 -17.00 3.36 -0.61
N THR A 232 -17.28 2.39 0.28
CA THR A 232 -16.47 2.18 1.48
C THR A 232 -15.01 1.85 1.14
N LEU A 233 -14.78 1.03 0.10
CA LEU A 233 -13.44 0.72 -0.39
C LEU A 233 -12.74 1.96 -1.00
N SER A 234 -13.46 2.84 -1.71
CA SER A 234 -12.92 4.12 -2.21
C SER A 234 -12.44 4.99 -1.05
N GLN A 235 -13.33 5.23 -0.07
CA GLN A 235 -13.02 6.02 1.13
C GLN A 235 -11.82 5.46 1.89
N MET A 236 -11.77 4.14 2.05
CA MET A 236 -10.64 3.47 2.69
C MET A 236 -9.34 3.68 1.92
N THR A 237 -9.37 3.61 0.59
CA THR A 237 -8.21 3.89 -0.27
C THR A 237 -7.71 5.34 -0.07
N VAL A 238 -8.62 6.30 0.05
CA VAL A 238 -8.29 7.71 0.35
C VAL A 238 -7.61 7.84 1.71
N VAL A 239 -8.19 7.25 2.76
CA VAL A 239 -7.63 7.27 4.12
C VAL A 239 -6.22 6.65 4.15
N LEU A 240 -6.00 5.54 3.45
CA LEU A 240 -4.68 4.90 3.35
C LEU A 240 -3.65 5.79 2.64
N CYS A 241 -4.05 6.48 1.55
CA CYS A 241 -3.16 7.39 0.84
C CYS A 241 -2.79 8.63 1.69
N LYS A 242 -3.77 9.21 2.40
CA LYS A 242 -3.56 10.33 3.33
C LYS A 242 -2.61 9.92 4.48
N GLU A 243 -2.74 8.69 4.97
CA GLU A 243 -1.85 8.17 6.02
C GLU A 243 -0.40 8.01 5.55
N LEU A 244 -0.18 7.49 4.34
CA LEU A 244 1.17 7.42 3.74
C LEU A 244 1.80 8.80 3.58
N SER A 245 1.02 9.78 3.12
CA SER A 245 1.44 11.19 3.01
C SER A 245 1.80 11.76 4.38
N SER A 246 0.95 11.57 5.39
CA SER A 246 1.18 12.03 6.76
C SER A 246 2.44 11.40 7.37
N LEU A 247 2.61 10.09 7.21
CA LEU A 247 3.76 9.35 7.71
C LEU A 247 5.07 9.84 7.07
N SER A 248 5.06 10.11 5.76
CA SER A 248 6.23 10.64 5.03
C SER A 248 6.66 12.03 5.55
N LYS A 249 5.70 12.88 5.91
CA LYS A 249 5.94 14.22 6.48
C LYS A 249 6.55 14.14 7.88
N GLU A 250 6.07 13.22 8.71
CA GLU A 250 6.61 13.01 10.06
C GLU A 250 8.04 12.43 10.00
N PHE A 251 8.33 11.48 9.10
CA PHE A 251 9.71 11.01 8.87
C PHE A 251 10.62 12.10 8.30
N THR A 252 10.11 12.94 7.40
CA THR A 252 10.85 14.11 6.90
C THR A 252 11.21 15.08 8.03
N THR A 253 10.30 15.28 8.98
CA THR A 253 10.56 16.09 10.18
C THR A 253 11.66 15.47 11.04
N CYS A 254 11.64 14.14 11.22
CA CYS A 254 12.70 13.42 11.91
C CYS A 254 14.06 13.58 11.21
N LEU A 255 14.11 13.34 9.90
CA LEU A 255 15.33 13.48 9.09
C LEU A 255 15.89 14.90 9.16
N THR A 256 15.05 15.91 9.02
CA THR A 256 15.47 17.32 9.06
C THR A 256 15.97 17.71 10.45
N THR A 257 15.38 17.16 11.52
CA THR A 257 15.80 17.42 12.91
C THR A 257 17.11 16.73 13.26
N ALA A 258 17.30 15.47 12.87
CA ALA A 258 18.55 14.75 13.09
C ALA A 258 19.69 15.28 12.19
N GLY A 259 19.35 15.65 10.95
CA GLY A 259 20.28 16.11 9.92
C GLY A 259 20.60 17.60 9.94
N VAL A 260 20.29 18.36 11.00
CA VAL A 260 20.54 19.82 11.06
C VAL A 260 22.00 20.20 10.78
N ARG A 261 22.95 19.31 11.08
CA ARG A 261 24.38 19.53 10.87
C ARG A 261 24.91 18.91 9.57
N GLU A 262 24.05 18.18 8.86
CA GLU A 262 24.39 17.50 7.62
C GLU A 262 24.34 18.46 6.44
N LYS A 263 25.11 18.14 5.41
CA LYS A 263 25.08 18.93 4.19
C LYS A 263 23.81 18.62 3.39
N ALA A 264 23.31 19.62 2.67
CA ALA A 264 22.10 19.48 1.86
C ALA A 264 22.21 18.40 0.76
N ASP A 265 23.41 18.18 0.21
CA ASP A 265 23.68 17.12 -0.79
C ASP A 265 23.62 15.71 -0.22
N VAL A 266 23.66 15.56 1.11
CA VAL A 266 23.48 14.28 1.82
C VAL A 266 22.04 14.11 2.29
N LEU A 267 21.46 15.15 2.90
CA LEU A 267 20.13 15.08 3.51
C LEU A 267 18.98 15.11 2.49
N ASN A 268 19.06 15.98 1.47
CA ASN A 268 17.95 16.17 0.52
C ASN A 268 17.62 14.89 -0.28
N PRO A 269 18.60 14.08 -0.73
CA PRO A 269 18.30 12.80 -1.37
C PRO A 269 17.49 11.85 -0.50
N LEU A 270 17.78 11.76 0.81
CA LEU A 270 17.04 10.90 1.74
C LEU A 270 15.59 11.37 1.90
N ILE A 271 15.38 12.68 2.07
CA ILE A 271 14.03 13.26 2.14
C ILE A 271 13.28 13.02 0.83
N THR A 272 13.93 13.24 -0.31
CA THR A 272 13.34 13.02 -1.64
C THR A 272 12.94 11.55 -1.81
N ALA A 273 13.77 10.61 -1.39
CA ALA A 273 13.48 9.19 -1.45
C ALA A 273 12.25 8.81 -0.62
N VAL A 274 12.12 9.33 0.61
CA VAL A 274 10.93 9.10 1.45
C VAL A 274 9.65 9.58 0.76
N PHE A 275 9.64 10.78 0.18
CA PHE A 275 8.46 11.27 -0.55
C PHE A 275 8.17 10.47 -1.82
N LEU A 276 9.21 10.08 -2.56
CA LEU A 276 9.04 9.27 -3.77
C LEU A 276 8.42 7.91 -3.42
N GLU A 277 8.92 7.23 -2.39
CA GLU A 277 8.37 5.93 -1.99
C GLU A 277 6.97 6.05 -1.38
N ALA A 278 6.64 7.14 -0.69
CA ALA A 278 5.28 7.40 -0.24
C ALA A 278 4.31 7.62 -1.43
N SER A 279 4.74 8.36 -2.46
CA SER A 279 3.96 8.57 -3.69
C SER A 279 3.76 7.27 -4.50
N ASN A 280 4.83 6.48 -4.63
CA ASN A 280 4.77 5.15 -5.25
C ASN A 280 3.81 4.24 -4.47
N SER A 281 3.93 4.22 -3.14
CA SER A 281 3.06 3.46 -2.24
C SER A 281 1.58 3.81 -2.43
N ALA A 282 1.25 5.10 -2.48
CA ALA A 282 -0.12 5.55 -2.74
C ALA A 282 -0.63 5.06 -4.10
N SER A 283 0.22 5.14 -5.14
CA SER A 283 -0.12 4.63 -6.47
C SER A 283 -0.38 3.12 -6.45
N TYR A 284 0.43 2.34 -5.73
CA TYR A 284 0.25 0.89 -5.62
C TYR A 284 -1.05 0.51 -4.90
N ILE A 285 -1.43 1.27 -3.87
CA ILE A 285 -2.71 1.10 -3.18
C ILE A 285 -3.88 1.43 -4.11
N GLN A 286 -3.80 2.53 -4.87
CA GLN A 286 -4.82 2.91 -5.84
C GLN A 286 -4.98 1.87 -6.95
N ASP A 287 -3.88 1.37 -7.51
CA ASP A 287 -3.90 0.31 -8.51
C ASP A 287 -4.50 -0.99 -7.95
N ALA A 288 -4.13 -1.36 -6.72
CA ALA A 288 -4.73 -2.51 -6.05
C ALA A 288 -6.24 -2.34 -5.79
N PHE A 289 -6.68 -1.13 -5.47
CA PHE A 289 -8.11 -0.82 -5.38
C PHE A 289 -8.81 -1.03 -6.72
N GLN A 290 -8.24 -0.58 -7.85
CA GLN A 290 -8.84 -0.81 -9.18
C GLN A 290 -9.03 -2.30 -9.51
N LEU A 291 -8.17 -3.18 -8.99
CA LEU A 291 -8.32 -4.64 -9.17
C LEU A 291 -9.57 -5.21 -8.47
N LEU A 292 -10.18 -4.49 -7.52
CA LEU A 292 -11.41 -4.92 -6.86
C LEU A 292 -12.66 -4.73 -7.72
N LEU A 293 -12.61 -3.91 -8.77
CA LEU A 293 -13.79 -3.62 -9.58
C LEU A 293 -14.41 -4.91 -10.17
N PRO A 294 -13.69 -5.76 -10.92
CA PRO A 294 -14.27 -7.00 -11.45
C PRO A 294 -14.80 -7.94 -10.37
N VAL A 295 -14.19 -7.92 -9.17
CA VAL A 295 -14.62 -8.72 -8.03
C VAL A 295 -15.99 -8.25 -7.52
N LEU A 296 -16.19 -6.94 -7.38
CA LEU A 296 -17.46 -6.38 -6.98
C LEU A 296 -18.53 -6.49 -8.07
N GLU A 297 -18.15 -6.47 -9.35
CA GLU A 297 -19.06 -6.74 -10.46
C GLU A 297 -19.65 -8.15 -10.38
N ILE A 298 -18.83 -9.17 -10.09
CA ILE A 298 -19.32 -10.53 -9.84
C ILE A 298 -20.25 -10.57 -8.63
N SER A 299 -19.84 -9.96 -7.54
CA SER A 299 -20.67 -9.84 -6.33
C SER A 299 -22.04 -9.21 -6.60
N LEU A 300 -22.12 -8.21 -7.49
CA LEU A 300 -23.36 -7.58 -7.90
C LEU A 300 -24.25 -8.55 -8.70
N ILE A 301 -23.64 -9.27 -9.65
CA ILE A 301 -24.34 -10.23 -10.53
C ILE A 301 -24.87 -11.43 -9.75
N GLU A 302 -24.07 -12.01 -8.84
CA GLU A 302 -24.46 -13.20 -8.08
C GLU A 302 -25.64 -12.90 -7.12
N ASN A 303 -25.64 -11.74 -6.46
CA ASN A 303 -26.75 -11.32 -5.60
C ASN A 303 -28.09 -11.19 -6.34
N LYS A 304 -28.07 -10.92 -7.66
CA LYS A 304 -29.28 -10.91 -8.49
C LYS A 304 -29.79 -12.31 -8.79
N THR A 305 -28.87 -13.25 -9.01
CA THR A 305 -29.20 -14.62 -9.41
C THR A 305 -29.78 -15.42 -8.22
N GLU A 306 -29.51 -14.99 -6.98
CA GLU A 306 -30.04 -15.60 -5.75
C GLU A 306 -31.42 -15.06 -5.29
N LEU A 307 -31.99 -14.05 -5.96
CA LEU A 307 -33.36 -13.59 -5.70
C LEU A 307 -34.35 -14.58 -6.37
N PRO A 308 -35.16 -15.34 -5.62
CA PRO A 308 -36.21 -16.14 -6.23
C PRO A 308 -37.23 -15.18 -6.84
N GLU A 309 -37.69 -15.48 -8.07
CA GLU A 309 -38.89 -14.88 -8.64
C GLU A 309 -40.01 -14.95 -7.59
N ALA A 310 -40.47 -13.77 -7.13
CA ALA A 310 -41.57 -13.62 -6.20
C ALA A 310 -42.91 -13.56 -6.94
#